data_AF-A0A060VSV1-F1
#
_entry.id   AF-A0A060VSV1-F1
#
_cell.length_a   1.000
_cell.length_b   1.000
_cell.length_c   1.000
_cell.angle_alpha   90.00
_cell.angle_beta   90.00
_cell.angle_gamma   90.00
#
_symmetry.space_group_name_H-M   'P 1'
#
loop_
_entity.id
_entity.type
_entity.pdbx_description
1 polymer ?
#
loop_
_entity_poly.entity_id
_entity_poly.type
_entity_poly.pdbx_seq_one_letter_code
_entity_poly.pdbx_strand_id
1 'polypeptide(L)'
;MRGFMTTHGQPDQSRSARYVLKDYVVGKLLYCHLPPHISAADFQPQHSKFQSGDADGKGSKTGHKQSKVKRHENLVDKNFFRQVQ
;
A
#
# COMPACT_ATOMS: atom_id res chain seq x y z
N MET A 1 -4.18 19.98 -13.72
CA MET A 1 -4.28 18.54 -13.39
C MET A 1 -3.77 18.29 -11.99
N ARG A 2 -4.65 17.87 -11.07
CA ARG A 2 -4.30 17.53 -9.68
C ARG A 2 -4.37 16.02 -9.53
N GLY A 3 -3.23 15.37 -9.29
CA GLY A 3 -3.16 13.92 -9.08
C GLY A 3 -1.97 13.24 -9.76
N PHE A 4 -1.94 11.91 -9.71
CA PHE A 4 -0.94 11.03 -10.33
C PHE A 4 -1.35 10.60 -11.75
N MET A 5 -2.02 11.48 -12.50
CA MET A 5 -2.44 11.25 -13.88
C MET A 5 -1.67 12.19 -14.81
N THR A 6 -1.36 11.68 -16.01
CA THR A 6 -0.77 12.45 -17.13
C THR A 6 -1.82 13.33 -17.81
N THR A 7 -1.38 14.24 -18.69
CA THR A 7 -2.24 15.09 -19.54
C THR A 7 -3.25 14.33 -20.39
N HIS A 8 -2.96 13.07 -20.71
CA HIS A 8 -3.82 12.19 -21.49
C HIS A 8 -4.74 11.30 -20.61
N GLY A 9 -4.80 11.56 -19.30
CA GLY A 9 -5.64 10.80 -18.36
C GLY A 9 -5.11 9.41 -18.02
N GLN A 10 -3.88 9.08 -18.44
CA GLN A 10 -3.20 7.83 -18.08
C GLN A 10 -2.52 7.94 -16.72
N PRO A 11 -2.45 6.86 -15.92
CA PRO A 11 -1.69 6.85 -14.67
C PRO A 11 -0.20 7.14 -14.90
N ASP A 12 0.34 8.12 -14.19
CA ASP A 12 1.75 8.51 -14.29
C ASP A 12 2.61 7.65 -13.37
N GLN A 13 3.06 6.52 -13.91
CA GLN A 13 3.90 5.55 -13.20
C GLN A 13 5.23 6.16 -12.77
N SER A 14 5.88 6.90 -13.66
CA SER A 14 7.22 7.46 -13.44
C SER A 14 7.24 8.44 -12.26
N ARG A 15 6.26 9.33 -12.19
CA ARG A 15 6.11 10.31 -11.11
C ARG A 15 5.74 9.64 -9.80
N SER A 16 4.82 8.69 -9.84
CA SER A 16 4.39 7.94 -8.66
C SER A 16 5.55 7.16 -8.04
N ALA A 17 6.29 6.39 -8.85
CA ALA A 17 7.47 5.65 -8.41
C ALA A 17 8.53 6.57 -7.78
N ARG A 18 8.80 7.72 -8.39
CA ARG A 18 9.75 8.71 -7.85
C ARG A 18 9.35 9.21 -6.47
N TYR A 19 8.07 9.47 -6.23
CA TYR A 19 7.61 9.92 -4.91
C TYR A 19 7.69 8.83 -3.86
N VAL A 20 7.31 7.60 -4.20
CA VAL A 20 7.44 6.45 -3.29
C VAL A 20 8.90 6.27 -2.88
N LEU A 21 9.83 6.26 -3.84
CA LEU A 21 11.25 6.10 -3.54
C LEU A 21 11.82 7.30 -2.76
N LYS A 22 11.39 8.53 -3.07
CA LYS A 22 11.79 9.71 -2.30
C LYS A 22 11.35 9.61 -0.85
N ASP A 23 10.09 9.25 -0.60
CA ASP A 23 9.54 9.16 0.75
C ASP A 23 10.14 7.98 1.52
N TYR A 24 10.56 6.92 0.83
CA TYR A 24 11.39 5.84 1.38
C TYR A 24 12.74 6.37 1.87
N VAL A 25 13.50 7.05 1.01
CA VAL A 25 14.84 7.56 1.36
C VAL A 25 14.79 8.63 2.47
N VAL A 26 13.74 9.45 2.49
CA VAL A 26 13.52 10.48 3.53
C VAL A 26 13.00 9.87 4.85
N GLY A 27 12.61 8.59 4.87
CA GLY A 27 12.12 7.91 6.07
C GLY A 27 10.67 8.26 6.44
N LYS A 28 9.89 8.81 5.49
CA LYS A 28 8.45 9.00 5.70
C LYS A 28 7.68 7.69 5.59
N LEU A 29 8.19 6.75 4.79
CA LEU A 29 7.70 5.39 4.72
C LEU A 29 8.41 4.56 5.78
N LEU A 30 7.66 4.05 6.77
CA LEU A 30 8.19 3.17 7.80
C LEU A 30 8.48 1.80 7.19
N TYR A 31 9.75 1.55 6.86
CA TYR A 31 10.23 0.27 6.37
C TYR A 31 11.62 0.00 6.94
N CYS A 32 11.88 -1.25 7.32
CA CYS A 32 13.18 -1.70 7.78
C CYS A 32 13.55 -2.99 7.07
N HIS A 33 14.81 -3.10 6.63
CA HIS A 33 15.36 -4.37 6.20
C HIS A 33 15.58 -5.28 7.40
N LEU A 34 15.25 -6.55 7.19
CA LEU A 34 15.49 -7.59 8.16
C LEU A 34 17.00 -7.83 8.28
N PRO A 35 17.53 -8.01 9.49
CA PRO A 35 18.87 -8.52 9.67
C PRO A 35 19.00 -9.88 8.97
N PRO A 36 20.17 -10.18 8.36
CA PRO A 36 20.35 -11.37 7.52
C PRO A 36 20.19 -12.71 8.27
N HIS A 37 20.20 -12.69 9.61
CA HIS A 37 20.08 -13.88 10.45
C HIS A 37 18.67 -14.12 10.99
N ILE A 38 17.70 -13.28 10.65
CA ILE A 38 16.34 -13.33 11.19
C ILE A 38 15.36 -13.64 10.06
N SER A 39 14.45 -14.59 10.30
CA SER A 39 13.42 -14.94 9.32
C SER A 39 12.39 -13.80 9.19
N ALA A 40 11.78 -13.69 8.01
CA ALA A 40 10.75 -12.66 7.78
C ALA A 40 9.51 -12.80 8.65
N ALA A 41 9.17 -14.04 9.03
CA ALA A 41 8.08 -14.32 9.94
C ALA A 41 8.35 -13.77 11.35
N ASP A 42 9.62 -13.77 11.78
CA ASP A 42 10.01 -13.39 13.15
C ASP A 42 10.29 -11.90 13.30
N PHE A 43 10.72 -11.22 12.24
CA PHE A 43 11.10 -9.80 12.27
C PHE A 43 9.91 -8.85 12.37
N GLN A 44 8.76 -9.22 11.79
CA GLN A 44 7.52 -8.46 11.93
C GLN A 44 6.38 -9.39 12.41
N PRO A 45 6.34 -9.72 13.72
CA PRO A 45 5.29 -10.57 14.27
C PRO A 45 3.88 -9.99 14.06
N GLN A 46 3.79 -8.66 13.94
CA GLN A 46 2.54 -7.95 13.66
C GLN A 46 2.07 -8.07 12.21
N HIS A 47 2.95 -8.40 11.26
CA HIS A 47 2.60 -8.53 9.84
C HIS A 47 1.62 -9.70 9.60
N SER A 48 1.65 -10.73 10.45
CA SER A 48 0.65 -11.81 10.48
C SER A 48 -0.79 -11.30 10.64
N LYS A 49 -0.99 -10.22 11.41
CA LYS A 49 -2.31 -9.59 11.62
C LYS A 49 -2.81 -8.80 10.41
N PHE A 50 -1.90 -8.44 9.51
CA PHE A 50 -2.21 -7.73 8.27
C PHE A 50 -2.28 -8.68 7.06
N GLN A 51 -1.72 -9.89 7.15
CA GLN A 51 -1.80 -10.94 6.13
C GLN A 51 -3.13 -11.71 6.13
N SER A 52 -4.00 -11.52 7.11
CA SER A 52 -5.37 -12.05 7.03
C SER A 52 -6.18 -11.19 6.04
N GLY A 53 -6.10 -11.56 4.76
CA GLY A 53 -6.78 -10.88 3.68
C GLY A 53 -6.75 -11.63 2.35
N ASP A 54 -6.81 -12.96 2.34
CA ASP A 54 -7.50 -13.63 1.23
C ASP A 54 -8.98 -13.59 1.55
N ALA A 55 -9.76 -12.94 0.68
CA ALA A 55 -11.21 -13.02 0.61
C ALA A 55 -12.00 -12.70 1.90
N ASP A 56 -12.92 -11.75 1.74
CA ASP A 56 -14.00 -11.43 2.65
C ASP A 56 -13.67 -10.71 3.96
N GLY A 57 -14.45 -9.65 4.17
CA GLY A 57 -14.31 -8.76 5.31
C GLY A 57 -14.78 -9.40 6.61
N LYS A 58 -13.91 -9.39 7.63
CA LYS A 58 -14.33 -9.12 9.01
C LYS A 58 -13.13 -8.68 9.84
N GLY A 59 -13.25 -7.48 10.42
CA GLY A 59 -12.16 -6.81 11.12
C GLY A 59 -11.80 -7.41 12.47
N SER A 60 -10.60 -7.05 12.96
CA SER A 60 -10.20 -7.25 14.35
C SER A 60 -9.64 -5.95 14.94
N LYS A 61 -9.91 -5.80 16.24
CA LYS A 61 -9.84 -4.59 17.03
C LYS A 61 -8.45 -4.45 17.66
N THR A 62 -7.79 -3.33 17.41
CA THR A 62 -6.88 -2.70 18.38
C THR A 62 -7.29 -1.25 18.49
N GLY A 63 -7.39 -0.74 19.72
CA GLY A 63 -7.94 0.57 20.06
C GLY A 63 -7.20 1.75 19.45
N HIS A 64 -7.48 2.04 18.18
CA HIS A 64 -7.48 3.37 17.62
C HIS A 64 -8.84 3.53 16.95
N LYS A 65 -9.51 4.67 17.19
CA LYS A 65 -10.81 4.99 16.60
C LYS A 65 -10.74 4.70 15.10
N GLN A 66 -11.32 3.59 14.66
CA GLN A 66 -11.45 3.26 13.25
C GLN A 66 -12.45 4.25 12.67
N SER A 67 -11.97 5.43 12.26
CA SER A 67 -12.71 6.26 11.34
C SER A 67 -13.02 5.34 10.16
N LYS A 68 -14.31 5.05 9.92
CA LYS A 68 -14.80 4.23 8.82
C LYS A 68 -14.23 4.81 7.51
N VAL A 69 -13.05 4.32 7.11
CA VAL A 69 -12.37 4.76 5.90
C VAL A 69 -13.26 4.25 4.78
N LYS A 70 -14.04 5.16 4.17
CA LYS A 70 -14.71 4.86 2.92
C LYS A 70 -13.61 4.51 1.94
N ARG A 71 -13.47 3.21 1.62
CA ARG A 71 -12.59 2.75 0.55
C ARG A 71 -13.11 3.36 -0.74
N HIS A 72 -12.53 4.48 -1.14
CA HIS A 72 -12.84 5.12 -2.41
C HIS A 72 -12.09 4.35 -3.49
N GLU A 73 -12.68 3.26 -3.97
CA GLU A 73 -12.12 2.51 -5.09
C GLU A 73 -12.35 3.28 -6.39
N ASN A 74 -11.28 3.73 -7.03
CA ASN A 74 -11.36 4.41 -8.32
C ASN A 74 -11.57 3.36 -9.44
N LEU A 75 -12.51 3.60 -10.34
CA LEU A 75 -12.76 2.73 -11.50
C LEU A 75 -11.52 2.61 -12.40
N VAL A 76 -10.72 3.68 -12.48
CA VAL A 76 -9.45 3.70 -13.23
C VAL A 76 -8.48 2.67 -12.64
N ASP A 77 -8.35 2.64 -11.31
CA ASP A 77 -7.46 1.71 -10.62
C ASP A 77 -7.91 0.26 -10.82
N LYS A 78 -9.22 -0.02 -10.74
CA LYS A 78 -9.77 -1.36 -11.00
C LYS A 78 -9.45 -1.88 -12.39
N ASN A 79 -9.57 -1.03 -13.40
CA ASN A 79 -9.30 -1.43 -14.78
C ASN A 79 -7.78 -1.59 -15.02
N PHE A 80 -6.98 -0.68 -14.46
CA PHE A 80 -5.53 -0.71 -14.57
C PHE A 80 -4.93 -1.99 -13.98
N PHE A 81 -5.29 -2.35 -12.74
CA PHE A 81 -4.70 -3.52 -12.07
C PHE A 81 -5.21 -4.87 -12.58
N ARG A 82 -6.29 -4.91 -13.37
CA ARG A 82 -6.79 -6.14 -14.02
C ARG A 82 -6.10 -6.45 -15.34
N GLN A 83 -5.42 -5.46 -15.93
CA GLN A 83 -4.91 -5.55 -17.30
C GLN A 83 -3.46 -6.07 -17.37
N VAL A 84 -2.79 -6.24 -16.23
CA VAL A 84 -1.47 -6.87 -16.15
C VAL A 84 -1.66 -8.36 -15.90
N GLN A 85 -1.84 -9.11 -16.99
CA GLN A 85 -1.60 -10.54 -17.09
C GLN A 85 -0.88 -10.83 -18.41
#